data_AF-A0A1R4GFK1-F1
#
_entry.id   AF-A0A1R4GFK1-F1
#
_cell.length_a   1.000
_cell.length_b   1.000
_cell.length_c   1.000
_cell.angle_alpha   90.00
_cell.angle_beta   90.00
_cell.angle_gamma   90.00
#
_symmetry.space_group_name_H-M   'P 1'
#
loop_
_entity.id
_entity.type
_entity.pdbx_description
1 polymer ?
#
loop_
_entity_poly.entity_id
_entity_poly.type
_entity_poly.pdbx_seq_one_letter_code
_entity_poly.pdbx_strand_id
1 'polypeptide(L)' 'MWQKLADDEGAATAEYVIATMAAVGFAGLLVVILRSDEVREVLTDMVRNALSIP' A
#
# COMPACT_ATOMS: atom_id res chain seq x y z
N MET A 1 14.89 -35.91 12.65
CA MET A 1 14.62 -35.44 11.27
C MET A 1 13.33 -34.61 11.14
N TRP A 2 12.60 -34.30 12.23
CA TRP A 2 11.31 -33.58 12.15
C TRP A 2 11.38 -32.07 12.44
N GLN A 3 12.50 -31.56 12.97
CA GLN A 3 12.65 -30.13 13.32
C GLN A 3 12.78 -29.20 12.11
N LYS A 4 13.37 -29.64 11.00
CA LYS A 4 13.60 -28.79 9.82
C LYS A 4 12.32 -28.48 9.03
N LEU A 5 11.38 -29.43 8.99
CA LEU A 5 10.14 -29.29 8.20
C LEU A 5 9.18 -28.24 8.80
N ALA A 6 9.12 -28.11 10.12
CA ALA A 6 8.28 -27.11 10.77
C ALA A 6 8.85 -25.68 10.67
N ASP A 7 10.17 -25.56 10.52
CA ASP A 7 10.87 -24.27 10.41
C ASP A 7 10.72 -23.67 8.99
N ASP A 8 10.75 -24.51 7.94
CA ASP A 8 10.56 -24.09 6.54
C ASP A 8 9.14 -23.55 6.27
N GLU A 9 8.11 -24.16 6.89
CA GLU A 9 6.71 -23.75 6.71
C GLU A 9 6.40 -22.42 7.43
N GLY A 10 6.99 -22.22 8.63
CA GLY A 10 6.92 -20.95 9.36
C GLY A 10 7.73 -19.84 8.69
N ALA A 11 8.90 -20.16 8.12
CA ALA A 11 9.73 -19.20 7.40
C ALA A 11 9.02 -18.63 6.17
N ALA A 12 8.36 -19.47 5.38
CA ALA A 12 7.63 -19.02 4.18
C ALA A 12 6.46 -18.09 4.50
N THR A 13 5.72 -18.35 5.59
CA THR A 13 4.64 -17.47 6.03
C THR A 13 5.15 -16.16 6.63
N ALA A 14 6.27 -16.19 7.38
CA ALA A 14 6.91 -15.00 7.91
C ALA A 14 7.47 -14.09 6.79
N GLU A 15 8.09 -14.65 5.75
CA GLU A 15 8.59 -13.91 4.60
C GLU A 15 7.47 -13.18 3.87
N TYR A 16 6.34 -13.86 3.61
CA TYR A 16 5.18 -13.25 2.98
C TYR A 16 4.62 -12.08 3.82
N VAL A 17 4.57 -12.24 5.14
CA VAL A 17 4.14 -11.17 6.06
C VAL A 17 5.10 -9.99 5.98
N ILE A 18 6.42 -10.22 6.01
CA ILE A 18 7.43 -9.15 5.93
C ILE A 18 7.34 -8.41 4.59
N ALA A 19 7.24 -9.14 3.47
CA ALA A 19 7.08 -8.53 2.15
C ALA A 19 5.80 -7.68 2.05
N THR A 20 4.69 -8.19 2.60
CA THR A 20 3.43 -7.46 2.67
C THR A 20 3.56 -6.21 3.54
N MET A 21 4.18 -6.31 4.72
CA MET A 21 4.37 -5.17 5.62
C MET A 21 5.29 -4.11 5.01
N ALA A 22 6.32 -4.52 4.26
CA ALA A 22 7.17 -3.60 3.52
C ALA A 22 6.36 -2.84 2.43
N ALA A 23 5.53 -3.55 1.67
CA ALA A 23 4.66 -2.94 0.67
C ALA A 23 3.62 -1.99 1.31
N VAL A 24 3.03 -2.37 2.44
CA VAL A 24 2.11 -1.53 3.21
C VAL A 24 2.81 -0.28 3.74
N GLY A 25 4.05 -0.38 4.22
CA GLY A 25 4.85 0.77 4.63
C GLY A 25 5.09 1.75 3.49
N PHE A 26 5.42 1.26 2.30
CA PHE A 26 5.55 2.08 1.10
C PHE A 26 4.22 2.72 0.68
N ALA A 27 3.11 1.98 0.74
CA ALA A 27 1.78 2.53 0.51
C ALA A 27 1.45 3.65 1.52
N GLY A 28 1.91 3.55 2.76
CA GLY A 28 1.80 4.62 3.76
C GLY A 28 2.42 5.94 3.28
N LEU A 29 3.58 5.91 2.63
CA LEU A 29 4.20 7.10 2.04
C LEU A 29 3.32 7.68 0.92
N LEU A 30 2.78 6.83 0.04
CA LEU A 30 1.85 7.28 -1.01
C LEU A 30 0.61 7.93 -0.41
N VAL A 31 0.05 7.38 0.68
CA VAL A 31 -1.08 7.98 1.39
C VAL A 31 -0.75 9.38 1.92
N VAL A 32 0.46 9.58 2.46
CA VAL A 32 0.91 10.92 2.91
C VAL A 32 1.01 11.88 1.73
N ILE A 33 1.57 11.45 0.60
CA ILE A 33 1.67 12.25 -0.63
C ILE A 33 0.27 12.64 -1.13
N LEU A 34 -0.66 11.69 -1.21
CA LEU A 34 -2.05 11.92 -1.64
C LEU A 34 -2.82 12.87 -0.71
N ARG A 35 -2.41 12.97 0.56
CA ARG A 35 -3.04 13.87 1.55
C ARG A 35 -2.54 15.31 1.47
N SER A 36 -1.46 15.56 0.74
CA SER A 36 -0.92 16.91 0.53
C SER A 36 -1.93 17.82 -0.15
N ASP A 37 -1.83 19.12 0.14
CA ASP A 37 -2.78 20.11 -0.37
C ASP A 37 -2.74 20.21 -1.90
N GLU A 38 -1.54 20.22 -2.48
CA GLU A 38 -1.31 20.21 -3.94
C GLU A 38 -2.05 19.04 -4.62
N VAL A 39 -1.82 17.81 -4.16
CA VAL A 39 -2.43 16.63 -4.78
C VAL A 39 -3.94 16.60 -4.57
N ARG A 40 -4.41 17.05 -3.41
CA ARG A 40 -5.85 17.15 -3.12
C ARG A 40 -6.55 18.14 -4.05
N GLU A 41 -5.93 19.28 -4.31
CA GLU A 41 -6.45 20.30 -5.23
C GLU A 41 -6.57 19.71 -6.64
N VAL A 42 -5.49 19.13 -7.16
CA VAL A 42 -5.49 18.46 -8.47
C VAL A 42 -6.60 17.42 -8.59
N LEU A 43 -6.73 16.52 -7.61
CA LEU A 43 -7.77 15.50 -7.61
C LEU A 43 -9.18 16.09 -7.52
N THR A 44 -9.36 17.14 -6.71
CA THR A 44 -10.64 17.81 -6.54
C THR A 44 -11.07 18.48 -7.84
N ASP A 45 -10.15 19.14 -8.54
CA ASP A 45 -10.40 19.78 -9.82
C ASP A 45 -10.71 18.76 -10.91
N MET A 46 -9.98 17.64 -10.94
CA MET A 46 -10.32 16.52 -11.82
C MET A 46 -11.75 16.03 -11.60
N VAL A 47 -12.18 15.84 -10.35
CA VAL A 47 -13.55 15.43 -10.02
C VAL A 47 -14.56 16.50 -10.43
N ARG A 48 -14.29 17.77 -10.15
CA ARG A 48 -15.17 18.89 -10.55
C ARG A 48 -15.35 18.95 -12.06
N ASN A 49 -14.28 18.81 -12.82
CA ASN A 49 -14.31 18.79 -14.29
C ASN A 49 -15.05 17.56 -14.83
N ALA A 50 -14.90 16.40 -14.18
CA ALA A 50 -15.63 15.20 -14.57
C ALA A 50 -17.14 15.31 -14.29
N LEU A 51 -17.53 16.08 -13.26
CA LEU A 51 -18.92 16.30 -12.87
C LEU A 51 -19.57 17.53 -13.50
N SER A 52 -18.79 18.43 -14.12
CA SER A 52 -19.36 19.50 -14.91
C SER A 52 -19.92 18.94 -16.21
N ILE A 53 -21.24 18.79 -16.24
CA ILE A 53 -21.99 18.62 -17.50
C ILE A 53 -22.01 20.01 -18.17
N PRO A 54 -21.80 20.12 -19.49
CA PRO A 54 -21.91 21.39 -20.21
C PRO A 54 -23.22 22.14 -19.93
#